data_AF-A0A1H0ZN21-F1
#
_entry.id   AF-A0A1H0ZN21-F1
#
_cell.length_a   1.000
_cell.length_b   1.000
_cell.length_c   1.000
_cell.angle_alpha   90.00
_cell.angle_beta   90.00
_cell.angle_gamma   90.00
#
_symmetry.space_group_name_H-M   'P 1'
#
loop_
_entity.id
_entity.type
_entity.pdbx_description
1 polymer ?
#
loop_
_entity_poly.entity_id
_entity_poly.type
_entity_poly.pdbx_seq_one_letter_code
_entity_poly.pdbx_strand_id
1 'polypeptide(L)' 'MVRLSTVVILAGIVLLFVPIPPIATVSGILVILLGIVLRVVMGL' A
#
# COMPACT_ATOMS: atom_id res chain seq x y z
N MET A 1 -7.78 -16.40 -5.94
CA MET A 1 -6.92 -16.30 -4.74
C MET A 1 -6.35 -14.89 -4.69
N VAL A 2 -6.73 -14.09 -3.70
CA VAL A 2 -6.22 -12.71 -3.58
C VAL A 2 -4.86 -12.76 -2.87
N ARG A 3 -3.80 -12.27 -3.52
CA ARG A 3 -2.45 -12.25 -2.95
C ARG A 3 -2.34 -11.13 -1.90
N LEU A 4 -1.61 -11.38 -0.81
CA LEU A 4 -1.43 -10.42 0.29
C LEU A 4 -0.85 -9.10 -0.21
N SER A 5 0.09 -9.14 -1.16
CA SER A 5 0.69 -7.95 -1.79
C SER A 5 -0.36 -7.08 -2.49
N THR A 6 -1.35 -7.70 -3.15
CA THR A 6 -2.46 -6.97 -3.78
C THR A 6 -3.31 -6.24 -2.75
N VAL A 7 -3.60 -6.86 -1.60
CA VAL A 7 -4.35 -6.24 -0.50
C VAL A 7 -3.59 -5.05 0.08
N VAL A 8 -2.28 -5.20 0.30
CA VAL A 8 -1.43 -4.13 0.84
C VAL A 8 -1.36 -2.95 -0.12
N ILE A 9 -1.17 -3.19 -1.42
CA ILE A 9 -1.16 -2.12 -2.43
C ILE A 9 -2.51 -1.39 -2.47
N LEU A 10 -3.62 -2.12 -2.46
CA LEU A 10 -4.96 -1.54 -2.44
C LEU A 10 -5.21 -0.71 -1.17
N ALA A 11 -4.79 -1.18 0.00
CA ALA A 11 -4.91 -0.44 1.25
C ALA A 11 -4.15 0.89 1.19
N GLY A 12 -2.95 0.91 0.60
CA GLY A 12 -2.18 2.12 0.40
C GLY A 12 -2.84 3.10 -0.57
N ILE A 13 -3.46 2.60 -1.66
CA ILE A 13 -4.24 3.43 -2.58
C ILE A 13 -5.44 4.05 -1.86
N VAL A 14 -6.21 3.27 -1.09
CA VAL A 14 -7.37 3.77 -0.33
C VAL A 14 -6.97 4.87 0.65
N LEU A 15 -5.83 4.71 1.32
CA LEU A 15 -5.28 5.72 2.23
C LEU A 15 -5.07 7.08 1.56
N LEU A 16 -4.67 7.13 0.28
CA LEU A 16 -4.47 8.40 -0.43
C LEU A 16 -5.76 9.20 -0.65
N PHE A 17 -6.93 8.56 -0.58
CA PHE A 17 -8.22 9.21 -0.73
C PHE A 17 -8.87 9.59 0.60
N VAL A 18 -8.23 9.27 1.74
CA VAL A 18 -8.70 9.72 3.06
C VAL A 18 -8.38 11.23 3.19
N PRO A 19 -9.37 12.09 3.51
CA PRO A 19 -9.20 13.54 3.54
C PRO A 19 -8.46 14.01 4.80
N ILE A 20 -7.20 13.55 4.98
CA ILE A 20 -6.29 13.93 6.07
C ILE A 20 -4.90 14.21 5.45
N PRO A 21 -4.71 15.40 4.83
CA PRO A 21 -3.73 15.61 3.77
C PRO A 21 -2.24 15.38 4.06
N PRO A 22 -1.70 15.43 5.30
CA PRO A 22 -0.32 15.00 5.49
C PRO A 22 -0.22 13.50 5.79
N ILE A 23 -1.07 12.99 6.70
CA ILE A 23 -0.92 11.63 7.22
C ILE A 23 -1.35 10.59 6.18
N ALA A 24 -2.46 10.84 5.49
CA ALA A 24 -3.03 9.97 4.46
C ALA A 24 -2.05 9.77 3.29
N THR A 25 -1.44 10.85 2.82
CA THR A 25 -0.48 10.81 1.71
C THR A 25 0.80 10.07 2.08
N VAL A 26 1.40 10.38 3.24
CA VAL A 26 2.64 9.72 3.69
C VAL A 26 2.41 8.24 3.96
N SER A 27 1.36 7.90 4.70
CA SER A 27 1.04 6.50 5.01
C SER A 27 0.63 5.71 3.76
N GLY A 28 -0.17 6.29 2.85
CA GLY A 28 -0.53 5.65 1.59
C GLY A 28 0.68 5.31 0.72
N ILE A 29 1.62 6.26 0.58
CA ILE A 29 2.88 6.02 -0.15
C ILE A 29 3.70 4.90 0.51
N LEU A 30 3.86 4.95 1.84
CA LEU A 30 4.64 3.93 2.57
C LEU A 30 4.03 2.52 2.43
N VAL A 31 2.69 2.42 2.50
CA VAL A 31 1.96 1.15 2.37
C VAL A 31 2.06 0.60 0.94
N ILE A 32 1.97 1.45 -0.09
CA ILE A 32 2.20 1.04 -1.49
C ILE A 32 3.63 0.52 -1.68
N LEU A 33 4.63 1.25 -1.19
CA LEU A 33 6.04 0.84 -1.28
C LEU A 33 6.28 -0.48 -0.56
N LEU A 34 5.69 -0.68 0.62
CA LEU A 34 5.78 -1.95 1.34
C LEU A 34 5.19 -3.11 0.51
N GLY A 35 4.03 -2.91 -0.11
CA GLY A 35 3.41 -3.90 -1.00
C GLY A 35 4.29 -4.25 -2.21
N ILE A 36 4.99 -3.27 -2.77
CA ILE A 36 5.97 -3.47 -3.85
C ILE A 36 7.17 -4.28 -3.34
N VAL A 37 7.74 -3.93 -2.17
CA VAL A 37 8.86 -4.65 -1.57
C VAL A 37 8.49 -6.11 -1.31
N LEU A 38 7.31 -6.37 -0.74
CA LEU A 38 6.82 -7.73 -0.50
C LEU A 38 6.71 -8.54 -1.81
N ARG A 39 6.25 -7.91 -2.90
CA ARG A 39 6.17 -8.55 -4.21
C ARG A 39 7.56 -8.87 -4.78
N VAL A 40 8.50 -7.94 -4.67
CA VAL A 40 9.83 -8.07 -5.29
C VAL A 40 10.74 -9.01 -4.49
N VAL A 41 10.71 -8.93 -3.16
CA VAL A 41 11.63 -9.69 -2.29
C VAL A 41 11.10 -11.10 -2.00
N MET A 42 9.79 -11.24 -1.77
CA MET A 42 9.19 -12.50 -1.36
C MET A 42 8.41 -13.22 -2.47
N GLY A 43 8.22 -12.60 -3.65
CA GLY A 43 7.45 -13.20 -4.74
C GLY A 43 5.95 -13.42 -4.44
N LEU A 44 5.46 -12.84 -3.34
CA LEU A 44 4.08 -12.92 -2.85
C LEU A 44 3.12 -12.13 -3.75
#